data_AF-A0A397HH64-F1
#
_entry.id   AF-A0A397HH64-F1
#
_cell.length_a   1.000
_cell.length_b   1.000
_cell.length_c   1.000
_cell.angle_alpha   90.00
_cell.angle_beta   90.00
_cell.angle_gamma   90.00
#
_symmetry.space_group_name_H-M   'P 1'
#
loop_
_entity.id
_entity.type
_entity.pdbx_description
1 polymer ?
#
loop_
_entity_poly.entity_id
_entity_poly.type
_entity_poly.pdbx_seq_one_letter_code
_entity_poly.pdbx_strand_id
1 'polypeptide(L)'
;MVTADEFEIEELTKKLENHLIETQSSWLKSHFSLVYRSIFSRNSFKDLEKFCNDIVAKYPNLIFDAEDFTSLQESALVSLLKRDDLQLEEVIIWEYIIKWGIARNPTLPVDLKEWNKENFTTLKTTLQCLPLIRYFHITGIDALKKIKPYKKILDKQLWEDLTQYFIAPDQPVESIILPPRTTFAQELPTRTTKPISTIITYEHVAEISSWIDRKSVLIL
;
A
#
# COMPACT_ATOMS: atom_id res chain seq x y z
N MET A 1 -24.76 9.49 1.67
CA MET A 1 -24.15 8.24 2.18
C MET A 1 -23.77 8.41 3.65
N VAL A 2 -22.85 9.32 3.99
CA VAL A 2 -22.49 9.63 5.39
C VAL A 2 -23.69 9.91 6.29
N THR A 3 -24.63 10.75 5.88
CA THR A 3 -25.84 11.01 6.67
C THR A 3 -26.72 9.77 6.83
N ALA A 4 -26.85 8.92 5.80
CA ALA A 4 -27.63 7.68 5.91
C ALA A 4 -26.99 6.70 6.90
N ASP A 5 -25.65 6.65 6.93
CA ASP A 5 -24.86 5.91 7.89
C ASP A 5 -25.02 6.47 9.32
N GLU A 6 -24.99 7.79 9.51
CA GLU A 6 -25.22 8.45 10.80
C GLU A 6 -26.61 8.18 11.40
N PHE A 7 -27.62 8.05 10.55
CA PHE A 7 -28.98 7.70 10.96
C PHE A 7 -29.22 6.18 11.00
N GLU A 8 -28.16 5.36 10.85
CA GLU A 8 -28.22 3.89 10.87
C GLU A 8 -29.22 3.30 9.85
N ILE A 9 -29.41 3.97 8.72
CA ILE A 9 -30.31 3.54 7.64
C ILE A 9 -29.55 2.58 6.71
N GLU A 10 -29.27 1.37 7.21
CA GLU A 10 -28.42 0.38 6.55
C GLU A 10 -28.83 0.08 5.09
N GLU A 11 -30.12 -0.09 4.82
CA GLU A 11 -30.61 -0.41 3.47
C GLU A 11 -30.31 0.72 2.47
N LEU A 12 -30.46 1.98 2.90
CA LEU A 12 -30.16 3.15 2.08
C LEU A 12 -28.65 3.30 1.89
N THR A 13 -27.86 3.12 2.95
CA THR A 13 -26.39 3.14 2.88
C THR A 13 -25.88 2.13 1.87
N LYS A 14 -26.35 0.89 1.93
CA LYS A 14 -25.97 -0.17 0.99
C LYS A 14 -26.38 0.14 -0.46
N LYS A 15 -27.60 0.66 -0.67
CA LYS A 15 -28.04 1.10 -2.00
C LYS A 15 -27.15 2.21 -2.57
N LEU A 16 -26.71 3.15 -1.72
CA LEU A 16 -25.82 4.24 -2.13
C LEU A 16 -24.39 3.75 -2.44
N GLU A 17 -23.84 2.83 -1.65
CA GLU A 17 -22.55 2.19 -1.93
C GLU A 17 -22.55 1.50 -3.30
N ASN A 18 -23.54 0.64 -3.54
CA ASN A 18 -23.68 -0.08 -4.81
C ASN A 18 -23.84 0.89 -5.99
N HIS A 19 -24.69 1.91 -5.83
CA HIS A 19 -24.86 2.92 -6.87
C HIS A 19 -23.55 3.64 -7.20
N LEU A 20 -22.76 4.01 -6.19
CA LEU A 20 -21.46 4.67 -6.37
C LEU A 20 -20.48 3.75 -7.12
N ILE A 21 -20.41 2.48 -6.75
CA ILE A 21 -19.55 1.46 -7.36
C ILE A 21 -19.93 1.22 -8.83
N GLU A 22 -21.22 0.99 -9.10
CA GLU A 22 -21.72 0.58 -10.41
C GLU A 22 -21.76 1.73 -11.41
N THR A 23 -22.14 2.94 -10.97
CA THR A 23 -22.46 4.04 -11.88
C THR A 23 -21.43 5.16 -11.90
N GLN A 24 -20.66 5.34 -10.83
CA GLN A 24 -19.72 6.47 -10.69
C GLN A 24 -18.25 6.03 -10.73
N SER A 25 -17.95 4.93 -11.44
CA SER A 25 -16.59 4.38 -11.52
C SER A 25 -15.53 5.37 -12.04
N SER A 26 -15.90 6.27 -12.96
CA SER A 26 -15.01 7.33 -13.45
C SER A 26 -14.71 8.38 -12.38
N TRP A 27 -15.73 8.82 -11.66
CA TRP A 27 -15.60 9.76 -10.56
C TRP A 27 -14.82 9.17 -9.37
N LEU A 28 -15.06 7.90 -9.04
CA LEU A 28 -14.30 7.16 -8.03
C LEU A 28 -12.81 7.11 -8.35
N LYS A 29 -12.46 6.88 -9.62
CA LYS A 29 -11.06 6.86 -10.06
C LYS A 29 -10.38 8.22 -9.92
N SER A 30 -11.08 9.31 -10.24
CA SER A 30 -10.50 10.66 -10.14
C SER A 30 -10.40 11.18 -8.70
N HIS A 31 -11.17 10.61 -7.76
CA HIS A 31 -11.18 11.01 -6.34
C HIS A 31 -10.76 9.87 -5.41
N PHE A 32 -9.94 8.93 -5.90
CA PHE A 32 -9.72 7.66 -5.24
C PHE A 32 -9.16 7.80 -3.81
N SER A 33 -8.11 8.61 -3.61
CA SER A 33 -7.51 8.80 -2.28
C SER A 33 -8.49 9.41 -1.28
N LEU A 34 -9.27 10.41 -1.71
CA LEU A 34 -10.29 11.06 -0.90
C LEU A 34 -11.40 10.10 -0.48
N VAL A 35 -11.90 9.30 -1.44
CA VAL A 35 -12.93 8.30 -1.18
C VAL A 35 -12.39 7.25 -0.22
N TYR A 36 -11.18 6.74 -0.48
CA TYR A 36 -10.55 5.73 0.35
C TYR A 36 -10.41 6.19 1.81
N ARG A 37 -9.92 7.40 2.04
CA ARG A 37 -9.84 8.00 3.39
C ARG A 37 -11.20 8.13 4.06
N SER A 38 -12.22 8.50 3.30
CA SER A 38 -13.59 8.68 3.82
C SER A 38 -14.20 7.36 4.28
N ILE A 39 -13.88 6.24 3.60
CA ILE A 39 -14.35 4.90 3.99
C ILE A 39 -13.93 4.56 5.42
N PHE A 40 -12.64 4.69 5.71
CA PHE A 40 -12.08 4.33 7.01
C PHE A 40 -12.40 5.32 8.12
N SER A 41 -12.96 6.49 7.80
CA SER A 41 -13.37 7.46 8.82
C SER A 41 -14.54 7.00 9.69
N ARG A 42 -15.38 6.09 9.18
CA ARG A 42 -16.59 5.60 9.86
C ARG A 42 -16.64 4.08 10.03
N ASN A 43 -15.80 3.33 9.30
CA ASN A 43 -15.76 1.86 9.30
C ASN A 43 -17.09 1.17 8.92
N SER A 44 -18.01 1.88 8.26
CA SER A 44 -19.35 1.38 7.92
C SER A 44 -19.50 0.86 6.50
N PHE A 45 -18.70 1.39 5.56
CA PHE A 45 -18.89 1.18 4.11
C PHE A 45 -18.15 -0.06 3.60
N LYS A 46 -18.61 -1.26 4.00
CA LYS A 46 -17.89 -2.52 3.76
C LYS A 46 -17.80 -2.92 2.28
N ASP A 47 -18.85 -2.67 1.50
CA ASP A 47 -18.87 -3.05 0.08
C ASP A 47 -17.93 -2.13 -0.70
N LEU A 48 -17.93 -0.83 -0.37
CA LEU A 48 -17.01 0.16 -0.94
C LEU A 48 -15.56 -0.05 -0.47
N GLU A 49 -15.34 -0.41 0.81
CA GLU A 49 -14.03 -0.78 1.34
C GLU A 49 -13.44 -1.94 0.54
N LYS A 50 -14.21 -3.02 0.37
CA LYS A 50 -13.80 -4.19 -0.39
C LYS A 50 -13.47 -3.81 -1.83
N PHE A 51 -14.36 -3.08 -2.50
CA PHE A 51 -14.16 -2.63 -3.88
C PHE A 51 -12.87 -1.81 -4.04
N CYS A 52 -12.65 -0.83 -3.18
CA CYS A 52 -11.44 -0.02 -3.23
C CYS A 52 -10.18 -0.85 -2.90
N ASN A 53 -10.23 -1.71 -1.88
CA ASN A 53 -9.12 -2.58 -1.52
C ASN A 53 -8.74 -3.54 -2.66
N ASP A 54 -9.72 -4.05 -3.43
CA ASP A 54 -9.46 -4.90 -4.61
C ASP A 54 -8.71 -4.14 -5.72
N ILE A 55 -8.93 -2.82 -5.81
CA ILE A 55 -8.19 -1.94 -6.72
C ILE A 55 -6.78 -1.67 -6.19
N VAL A 56 -6.65 -1.27 -4.92
CA VAL A 56 -5.35 -0.95 -4.30
C VAL A 56 -4.45 -2.18 -4.26
N ALA A 57 -5.00 -3.38 -4.05
CA ALA A 57 -4.22 -4.61 -4.09
C ALA A 57 -3.46 -4.75 -5.42
N LYS A 58 -4.09 -4.40 -6.54
CA LYS A 58 -3.50 -4.46 -7.88
C LYS A 58 -2.65 -3.24 -8.24
N TYR A 59 -3.01 -2.07 -7.72
CA TYR A 59 -2.38 -0.78 -8.01
C TYR A 59 -2.09 -0.02 -6.71
N PRO A 60 -1.13 -0.50 -5.88
CA PRO A 60 -0.89 0.07 -4.55
C PRO A 60 -0.43 1.52 -4.58
N ASN A 61 0.22 1.94 -5.67
CA ASN A 61 0.66 3.31 -5.90
C ASN A 61 -0.47 4.35 -5.81
N LEU A 62 -1.74 3.96 -6.05
CA LEU A 62 -2.89 4.85 -5.90
C LEU A 62 -3.06 5.39 -4.47
N ILE A 63 -2.56 4.66 -3.47
CA ILE A 63 -2.66 5.04 -2.06
C ILE A 63 -1.29 5.28 -1.45
N PHE A 64 -0.33 4.37 -1.65
CA PHE A 64 0.99 4.47 -1.02
C PHE A 64 1.81 5.67 -1.51
N ASP A 65 1.70 6.01 -2.81
CA ASP A 65 2.44 7.13 -3.40
C ASP A 65 1.67 8.45 -3.33
N ALA A 66 0.45 8.44 -2.78
CA ALA A 66 -0.38 9.64 -2.66
C ALA A 66 0.26 10.66 -1.68
N GLU A 67 0.16 11.94 -2.02
CA GLU A 67 0.71 13.02 -1.18
C GLU A 67 0.15 13.01 0.24
N ASP A 68 -1.12 12.61 0.39
CA ASP A 68 -1.84 12.56 1.64
C ASP A 68 -1.82 11.18 2.32
N PHE A 69 -0.96 10.26 1.88
CA PHE A 69 -0.81 8.91 2.45
C PHE A 69 -0.67 8.92 3.98
N THR A 70 0.12 9.84 4.54
CA THR A 70 0.38 9.95 5.99
C THR A 70 -0.85 10.35 6.81
N SER A 71 -1.92 10.79 6.15
CA SER A 71 -3.20 11.14 6.77
C SER A 71 -4.19 9.98 6.85
N LEU A 72 -3.86 8.81 6.27
CA LEU A 72 -4.67 7.61 6.37
C LEU A 72 -4.82 7.17 7.82
N GLN A 73 -6.00 6.63 8.13
CA GLN A 73 -6.21 5.96 9.41
C GLN A 73 -5.49 4.61 9.43
N GLU A 74 -5.06 4.16 10.61
CA GLU A 74 -4.37 2.88 10.75
C GLU A 74 -5.25 1.70 10.31
N SER A 75 -6.57 1.79 10.49
CA SER A 75 -7.54 0.79 10.01
C SER A 75 -7.41 0.53 8.51
N ALA A 76 -7.11 1.56 7.71
CA ALA A 76 -6.86 1.43 6.28
C ALA A 76 -5.59 0.62 6.01
N LEU A 77 -4.50 0.92 6.71
CA LEU A 77 -3.24 0.17 6.62
C LEU A 77 -3.44 -1.28 7.05
N VAL A 78 -4.13 -1.53 8.15
CA VAL A 78 -4.46 -2.87 8.64
C VAL A 78 -5.27 -3.65 7.58
N SER A 79 -6.25 -3.00 6.96
CA SER A 79 -7.09 -3.62 5.93
C SER A 79 -6.25 -4.04 4.71
N LEU A 80 -5.33 -3.19 4.26
CA LEU A 80 -4.39 -3.52 3.16
C LEU A 80 -3.36 -4.58 3.56
N LEU A 81 -2.77 -4.48 4.74
CA LEU A 81 -1.69 -5.38 5.18
C LEU A 81 -2.18 -6.80 5.43
N LYS A 82 -3.46 -7.01 5.71
CA LYS A 82 -4.08 -8.34 5.80
C LYS A 82 -4.20 -9.06 4.44
N ARG A 83 -4.12 -8.35 3.32
CA ARG A 83 -4.37 -8.94 1.99
C ARG A 83 -3.18 -9.71 1.44
N ASP A 84 -3.36 -11.00 1.17
CA ASP A 84 -2.30 -11.81 0.54
C ASP A 84 -2.02 -11.43 -0.92
N ASP A 85 -2.91 -10.69 -1.59
CA ASP A 85 -2.79 -10.30 -3.01
C ASP A 85 -2.32 -8.85 -3.23
N LEU A 86 -1.90 -8.15 -2.17
CA LEU A 86 -1.33 -6.80 -2.28
C LEU A 86 0.01 -6.85 -3.05
N GLN A 87 0.03 -6.22 -4.23
CA GLN A 87 1.14 -6.18 -5.19
C GLN A 87 2.26 -5.21 -4.79
N LEU A 88 2.81 -5.34 -3.58
CA LEU A 88 3.88 -4.48 -3.09
C LEU A 88 4.92 -5.29 -2.33
N GLU A 89 6.20 -5.03 -2.59
CA GLU A 89 7.30 -5.71 -1.89
C GLU A 89 7.28 -5.38 -0.39
N GLU A 90 7.54 -6.38 0.46
CA GLU A 90 7.47 -6.22 1.93
C GLU A 90 8.45 -5.15 2.45
N VAL A 91 9.59 -4.98 1.80
CA VAL A 91 10.54 -3.91 2.15
C VAL A 91 9.97 -2.53 1.88
N ILE A 92 9.22 -2.37 0.78
CA ILE A 92 8.60 -1.09 0.41
C ILE A 92 7.42 -0.82 1.33
N ILE A 93 6.63 -1.85 1.65
CA ILE A 93 5.58 -1.77 2.67
C ILE A 93 6.18 -1.26 3.99
N TRP A 94 7.26 -1.86 4.47
CA TRP A 94 7.95 -1.44 5.69
C TRP A 94 8.33 0.05 5.67
N GLU A 95 8.93 0.53 4.59
CA GLU A 95 9.32 1.94 4.45
C GLU A 95 8.11 2.88 4.52
N TYR A 96 7.00 2.52 3.87
CA TYR A 96 5.76 3.28 3.97
C TYR A 96 5.17 3.29 5.37
N ILE A 97 5.17 2.16 6.07
CA ILE A 97 4.65 2.07 7.44
C ILE A 97 5.51 2.91 8.41
N ILE A 98 6.84 2.90 8.26
CA ILE A 98 7.71 3.77 9.06
C ILE A 98 7.47 5.25 8.73
N LYS A 99 7.37 5.61 7.44
CA LYS A 99 7.04 6.98 7.01
C LYS A 99 5.72 7.46 7.61
N TRP A 100 4.69 6.61 7.56
CA TRP A 100 3.38 6.88 8.16
C TRP A 100 3.51 7.06 9.68
N GLY A 101 4.13 6.11 10.37
CA GLY A 101 4.28 6.15 11.83
C GLY A 101 5.03 7.39 12.34
N ILE A 102 6.09 7.82 11.64
CA ILE A 102 6.83 9.05 11.98
C ILE A 102 5.94 10.27 11.75
N ALA A 103 5.24 10.36 10.61
CA ALA A 103 4.37 11.49 10.31
C ALA A 103 3.19 11.64 11.29
N ARG A 104 2.72 10.52 11.87
CA ARG A 104 1.69 10.52 12.93
C ARG A 104 2.20 11.03 14.28
N ASN A 105 3.52 11.12 14.48
CA ASN A 105 4.16 11.53 15.72
C ASN A 105 5.10 12.73 15.47
N PRO A 106 4.55 13.94 15.28
CA PRO A 106 5.33 15.12 14.88
C PRO A 106 6.35 15.59 15.94
N THR A 107 6.29 15.06 17.16
CA THR A 107 7.25 15.34 18.23
C THR A 107 8.53 14.51 18.13
N LEU A 108 8.58 13.52 17.24
CA LEU A 108 9.78 12.70 17.05
C LEU A 108 10.90 13.52 16.40
N PRO A 109 12.15 13.37 16.85
CA PRO A 109 13.30 13.99 16.20
C PRO A 109 13.45 13.53 14.75
N VAL A 110 13.92 14.44 13.89
CA VAL A 110 14.15 14.14 12.46
C VAL A 110 15.33 13.17 12.29
N ASP A 111 16.43 13.35 13.05
CA ASP A 111 17.57 12.42 13.01
C ASP A 111 17.31 11.24 13.95
N LEU A 112 17.29 10.03 13.39
CA LEU A 112 17.14 8.78 14.13
C LEU A 112 18.23 8.58 15.21
N LYS A 113 19.41 9.21 15.07
CA LYS A 113 20.48 9.15 16.08
C LYS A 113 20.11 9.84 17.38
N GLU A 114 19.20 10.81 17.34
CA GLU A 114 18.71 11.53 18.51
C GLU A 114 17.61 10.75 19.24
N TRP A 115 17.21 9.58 18.74
CA TRP A 115 16.11 8.84 19.31
C TRP A 115 16.46 8.14 20.63
N ASN A 116 15.75 8.53 21.67
CA ASN A 116 15.77 7.87 22.97
C ASN A 116 14.77 6.69 23.02
N LYS A 117 14.69 5.99 24.16
CA LYS A 117 13.78 4.85 24.35
C LYS A 117 12.31 5.24 24.19
N GLU A 118 11.92 6.41 24.70
CA GLU A 118 10.53 6.91 24.65
C GLU A 118 10.10 7.15 23.21
N ASN A 119 10.96 7.72 22.37
CA ASN A 119 10.69 7.93 20.94
C ASN A 119 10.35 6.62 20.21
N PHE A 120 11.12 5.55 20.49
CA PHE A 120 10.81 4.22 19.95
C PHE A 120 9.53 3.63 20.52
N THR A 121 9.24 3.85 21.81
CA THR A 121 7.99 3.42 22.43
C THR A 121 6.79 4.13 21.80
N THR A 122 6.87 5.45 21.60
CA THR A 122 5.83 6.24 20.91
C THR A 122 5.57 5.68 19.51
N LEU A 123 6.62 5.49 18.69
CA LEU A 123 6.45 4.91 17.36
C LEU A 123 5.82 3.51 17.42
N LYS A 124 6.30 2.64 18.34
CA LYS A 124 5.76 1.29 18.53
C LYS A 124 4.27 1.32 18.89
N THR A 125 3.85 2.24 19.76
CA THR A 125 2.43 2.34 20.15
C THR A 125 1.52 2.83 19.03
N THR A 126 2.05 3.63 18.10
CA THR A 126 1.32 4.10 16.92
C THR A 126 1.24 3.04 15.83
N LEU A 127 2.24 2.17 15.72
CA LEU A 127 2.30 1.12 14.70
C LEU A 127 1.78 -0.21 15.24
N GLN A 128 0.48 -0.29 15.53
CA GLN A 128 -0.18 -1.53 15.94
C GLN A 128 -0.27 -2.56 14.80
N CYS A 129 -0.12 -2.11 13.56
CA CYS A 129 -0.07 -2.96 12.37
C CYS A 129 1.25 -3.71 12.14
N LEU A 130 2.30 -3.52 12.97
CA LEU A 130 3.60 -4.19 12.82
C LEU A 130 3.53 -5.73 12.71
N PRO A 131 2.64 -6.45 13.43
CA PRO A 131 2.52 -7.91 13.31
C PRO A 131 2.01 -8.39 11.94
N LEU A 132 1.51 -7.50 11.08
CA LEU A 132 1.00 -7.84 9.74
C LEU A 132 2.07 -7.77 8.64
N ILE A 133 3.28 -7.35 8.99
CA ILE A 133 4.44 -7.31 8.08
C ILE A 133 5.03 -8.71 7.95
N ARG A 134 5.32 -9.15 6.73
CA ARG A 134 5.90 -10.48 6.49
C ARG A 134 7.42 -10.39 6.51
N TYR A 135 7.98 -10.15 7.70
CA TYR A 135 9.41 -9.87 7.90
C TYR A 135 10.34 -10.90 7.27
N PHE A 136 9.98 -12.18 7.30
CA PHE A 136 10.76 -13.30 6.74
C PHE A 136 10.80 -13.30 5.20
N HIS A 137 10.03 -12.44 4.54
CA HIS A 137 10.08 -12.21 3.10
C HIS A 137 10.81 -10.92 2.71
N ILE A 138 11.45 -10.26 3.68
CA ILE A 138 12.37 -9.16 3.43
C ILE A 138 13.79 -9.73 3.34
N THR A 139 14.57 -9.26 2.36
CA THR A 139 15.95 -9.73 2.20
C THR A 139 16.79 -9.38 3.43
N GLY A 140 17.79 -10.20 3.77
CA GLY A 140 18.69 -9.92 4.90
C GLY A 140 19.44 -8.59 4.74
N ILE A 141 19.77 -8.19 3.50
CA ILE A 141 20.40 -6.90 3.19
C ILE A 141 19.47 -5.75 3.54
N ASP A 142 18.21 -5.83 3.12
CA ASP A 142 17.21 -4.80 3.41
C ASP A 142 16.84 -4.76 4.88
N ALA A 143 16.73 -5.92 5.54
CA ALA A 143 16.53 -5.99 6.97
C ALA A 143 17.67 -5.28 7.74
N LEU A 144 18.92 -5.48 7.33
CA LEU A 144 20.08 -4.81 7.92
C LEU A 144 20.07 -3.29 7.71
N LYS A 145 19.67 -2.82 6.52
CA LYS A 145 19.71 -1.40 6.15
C LYS A 145 18.49 -0.62 6.63
N LYS A 146 17.30 -1.19 6.51
CA LYS A 146 16.00 -0.50 6.64
C LYS A 146 15.26 -0.88 7.92
N ILE A 147 15.38 -2.12 8.40
CA ILE A 147 14.67 -2.58 9.62
C ILE A 147 15.53 -2.40 10.87
N LYS A 148 16.80 -2.80 10.83
CA LYS A 148 17.74 -2.72 11.97
C LYS A 148 17.78 -1.35 12.65
N PRO A 149 17.74 -0.20 11.94
CA PRO A 149 17.73 1.10 12.61
C PRO A 149 16.56 1.27 13.58
N TYR A 150 15.43 0.62 13.29
CA TYR A 150 14.20 0.66 14.08
C TYR A 150 13.97 -0.58 14.94
N LYS A 151 14.92 -1.52 15.04
CA LYS A 151 14.73 -2.83 15.74
C LYS A 151 14.12 -2.74 17.15
N LYS A 152 14.27 -1.60 17.84
CA LYS A 152 13.70 -1.35 19.17
C LYS A 152 12.17 -1.31 19.20
N ILE A 153 11.50 -1.11 18.06
CA ILE A 153 10.04 -1.18 17.96
C ILE A 153 9.53 -2.61 17.79
N LEU A 154 10.41 -3.54 17.40
CA LEU A 154 10.08 -4.95 17.24
C LEU A 154 10.16 -5.68 18.59
N ASP A 155 9.47 -6.80 18.68
CA ASP A 155 9.63 -7.70 19.82
C ASP A 155 11.01 -8.37 19.78
N LYS A 156 11.60 -8.56 20.95
CA LYS A 156 12.97 -9.08 21.08
C LYS A 156 13.11 -10.45 20.40
N GLN A 157 12.14 -11.34 20.64
CA GLN A 157 12.09 -12.67 20.03
C GLN A 157 12.05 -12.58 18.50
N LEU A 158 11.20 -11.71 17.94
CA LEU A 158 11.11 -11.51 16.49
C LEU A 158 12.45 -11.08 15.88
N TRP A 159 13.17 -10.16 16.53
CA TRP A 159 14.47 -9.73 16.03
C TRP A 159 15.54 -10.83 16.10
N GLU A 160 15.52 -11.64 17.16
CA GLU A 160 16.42 -12.79 17.34
C GLU A 160 16.14 -13.86 16.27
N ASP A 161 14.88 -14.21 16.07
CA ASP A 161 14.45 -15.17 15.05
C ASP A 161 14.77 -14.71 13.62
N LEU A 162 14.57 -13.42 13.31
CA LEU A 162 14.96 -12.87 12.01
C LEU A 162 16.47 -12.95 11.80
N THR A 163 17.25 -12.64 12.83
CA THR A 163 18.71 -12.72 12.75
C THR A 163 19.17 -14.17 12.53
N GLN A 164 18.55 -15.12 13.24
CA GLN A 164 18.82 -16.55 13.06
C GLN A 164 18.43 -17.02 11.66
N TYR A 165 17.24 -16.64 11.18
CA TYR A 165 16.74 -17.02 9.87
C TYR A 165 17.66 -16.60 8.72
N PHE A 166 18.26 -15.40 8.81
CA PHE A 166 19.22 -14.94 7.80
C PHE A 166 20.58 -15.66 7.84
N ILE A 167 20.93 -16.31 8.95
CA ILE A 167 22.18 -17.05 9.12
C ILE A 167 21.98 -18.54 8.78
N ALA A 168 20.87 -19.12 9.25
CA ALA A 168 20.55 -20.53 9.16
C ALA A 168 19.02 -20.70 8.98
N PRO A 169 18.51 -20.56 7.74
CA PRO A 169 17.06 -20.53 7.47
C PRO A 169 16.34 -21.85 7.76
N ASP A 170 17.07 -22.97 7.82
CA ASP A 170 16.52 -24.31 8.11
C ASP A 170 16.25 -24.54 9.60
N GLN A 171 16.67 -23.62 10.47
CA GLN A 171 16.44 -23.74 11.91
C GLN A 171 15.03 -23.28 12.28
N PRO A 172 14.37 -23.95 13.23
CA PRO A 172 13.05 -23.54 13.70
C PRO A 172 13.13 -22.14 14.37
N VAL A 173 12.08 -21.35 14.18
CA VAL A 173 11.88 -20.05 14.83
C VAL A 173 10.60 -20.09 15.66
N GLU A 174 10.54 -19.31 16.73
CA GLU A 174 9.35 -19.22 17.60
C GLU A 174 8.31 -18.24 17.05
N SER A 175 8.76 -17.24 16.30
CA SER A 175 7.92 -16.22 15.68
C SER A 175 6.99 -16.81 14.62
N ILE A 176 5.77 -16.27 14.55
CA ILE A 176 4.80 -16.63 13.52
C ILE A 176 5.32 -16.14 12.16
N ILE A 177 5.56 -17.07 11.25
CA ILE A 177 5.88 -16.75 9.85
C ILE A 177 4.57 -16.62 9.08
N LEU A 178 4.27 -15.40 8.64
CA LEU A 178 3.16 -15.15 7.73
C LEU A 178 3.51 -15.64 6.31
N PRO A 179 2.55 -16.19 5.55
CA PRO A 179 2.78 -16.65 4.18
C PRO A 179 3.12 -15.48 3.25
N PRO A 180 3.85 -15.71 2.14
CA PRO A 180 4.24 -14.64 1.21
C PRO A 180 3.01 -14.03 0.53
N ARG A 181 3.07 -12.72 0.23
CA ARG A 181 2.08 -12.12 -0.66
C ARG A 181 2.27 -12.65 -2.06
N THR A 182 1.16 -12.93 -2.73
CA THR A 182 1.14 -13.32 -4.13
C THR A 182 1.46 -12.10 -4.96
N THR A 183 2.72 -11.93 -5.38
CA THR A 183 3.04 -10.95 -6.41
C THR A 183 2.74 -11.59 -7.76
N PHE A 184 1.66 -11.18 -8.42
CA PHE A 184 1.53 -11.44 -9.83
C PHE A 184 2.65 -10.64 -10.49
N ALA A 185 3.60 -11.34 -11.12
CA ALA A 185 4.32 -10.70 -12.21
C ALA A 185 3.22 -10.19 -13.15
N GLN A 186 3.05 -8.87 -13.26
CA GLN A 186 2.33 -8.32 -14.39
C GLN A 186 3.14 -8.78 -15.60
N GLU A 187 2.78 -9.94 -16.16
CA GLU A 187 2.82 -10.11 -17.59
C GLU A 187 1.89 -9.02 -18.09
N LEU A 188 2.45 -7.82 -18.28
CA LEU A 188 1.86 -6.81 -19.14
C LEU A 188 1.41 -7.60 -20.36
N PRO A 189 0.12 -7.59 -20.72
CA PRO A 189 -0.34 -8.38 -21.85
C PRO A 189 0.60 -8.06 -22.99
N THR A 190 1.34 -9.06 -23.48
CA THR A 190 2.24 -8.91 -24.62
C THR A 190 1.41 -8.15 -25.63
N ARG A 191 1.79 -6.90 -25.93
CA ARG A 191 1.03 -6.06 -26.86
C ARG A 191 0.99 -6.85 -28.14
N THR A 192 -0.10 -7.58 -28.34
CA THR A 192 -0.28 -8.34 -29.56
C THR A 192 -0.21 -7.30 -30.65
N THR A 193 0.60 -7.57 -31.65
CA THR A 193 0.84 -6.75 -32.85
C THR A 193 -0.39 -6.69 -33.74
N LYS A 194 -1.59 -6.67 -33.14
CA LYS A 194 -2.84 -6.40 -33.84
C LYS A 194 -3.07 -4.89 -33.77
N PRO A 195 -3.27 -4.24 -34.92
CA PRO A 195 -3.53 -2.81 -34.95
C PRO A 195 -4.80 -2.50 -34.16
N ILE A 196 -4.70 -1.53 -33.25
CA ILE A 196 -5.78 -1.05 -32.37
C ILE A 196 -6.89 -0.36 -33.19
N SER A 197 -6.56 0.06 -34.42
CA SER A 197 -7.43 0.77 -35.34
C SER A 197 -6.97 0.55 -36.77
N THR A 198 -7.91 0.50 -37.72
CA THR A 198 -7.62 0.52 -39.16
C THR A 198 -7.15 1.90 -39.63
N ILE A 199 -7.40 2.94 -38.84
CA ILE A 199 -7.13 4.35 -39.16
C ILE A 199 -5.83 4.82 -38.51
N ILE A 200 -5.53 4.34 -37.30
CA ILE A 200 -4.35 4.75 -36.54
C ILE A 200 -3.26 3.70 -36.72
N THR A 201 -2.24 4.04 -37.51
CA THR A 201 -1.06 3.21 -37.74
C THR A 201 -0.06 3.34 -36.59
N TYR A 202 0.94 2.45 -36.58
CA TYR A 202 2.02 2.52 -35.59
C TYR A 202 2.82 3.83 -35.68
N GLU A 203 2.97 4.39 -36.88
CA GLU A 203 3.62 5.68 -37.11
C GLU A 203 2.87 6.83 -36.41
N HIS A 204 1.54 6.87 -36.54
CA HIS A 204 0.71 7.86 -35.83
C HIS A 204 0.83 7.70 -34.31
N VAL A 205 0.90 6.47 -33.80
CA VAL A 205 1.09 6.22 -32.35
C VAL A 205 2.47 6.70 -31.90
N ALA A 206 3.53 6.41 -32.67
CA ALA A 206 4.89 6.84 -32.36
C ALA A 206 5.02 8.37 -32.36
N GLU A 207 4.37 9.04 -33.32
CA GLU A 207 4.33 10.49 -33.41
C GLU A 207 3.58 11.12 -32.22
N ILE A 208 2.41 10.61 -31.86
CA ILE A 208 1.65 11.06 -30.68
C ILE A 208 2.46 10.83 -29.39
N SER A 209 3.09 9.66 -29.24
CA SER A 209 3.96 9.37 -28.10
C SER A 209 5.15 10.32 -28.02
N SER A 210 5.76 10.69 -29.15
CA SER A 210 6.86 11.64 -29.18
C SER A 210 6.46 13.04 -28.71
N TRP A 211 5.22 13.46 -29.00
CA TRP A 211 4.67 14.74 -28.55
C TRP A 211 4.43 14.74 -27.04
N ILE A 212 3.95 13.62 -26.49
CA ILE A 212 3.76 13.42 -25.04
C ILE A 212 5.11 13.42 -24.32
N ASP A 213 6.09 12.72 -24.87
CA ASP A 213 7.43 12.57 -24.27
C ASP A 213 8.36 13.77 -24.53
N ARG A 214 7.88 14.80 -25.25
CA ARG A 214 8.64 15.99 -25.67
C ARG A 214 9.96 15.66 -26.37
N LYS A 215 10.00 14.56 -27.12
CA LYS A 215 11.16 14.18 -27.95
C LYS A 215 10.86 14.57 -29.39
N SER A 216 11.70 15.43 -29.98
CA SER A 216 11.62 15.73 -31.41
C SER A 216 11.92 14.47 -32.22
N VAL A 217 10.96 14.05 -33.05
CA VAL A 217 11.15 12.93 -33.99
C VAL A 217 12.10 13.38 -35.09
N LEU A 218 13.31 12.80 -35.11
CA LEU A 218 14.16 12.82 -36.29
C LEU A 218 13.70 11.70 -37.21
N ILE A 219 12.96 12.06 -38.27
CA ILE A 219 12.66 11.15 -39.38
C ILE A 219 13.78 11.32 -40.40
N LEU A 220 14.48 10.23 -40.71
CA LEU A 220 15.36 10.07 -41.89
C LEU A 220 14.66 9.15 -42.88
#